data_AF-A0A6L9ZR31-F1
#
_entry.id   AF-A0A6L9ZR31-F1
#
_cell.length_a   1.000
_cell.length_b   1.000
_cell.length_c   1.000
_cell.angle_alpha   90.00
_cell.angle_beta   90.00
_cell.angle_gamma   90.00
#
_symmetry.space_group_name_H-M   'P 1'
#
loop_
_entity.id
_entity.type
_entity.pdbx_description
1 polymer ?
#
loop_
_entity_poly.entity_id
_entity_poly.type
_entity_poly.pdbx_seq_one_letter_code
_entity_poly.pdbx_strand_id
1 'polypeptide(L)'
;MTSEQEQIPQEFWQGIAEFNQQEFYKCHDTLEALWMESGEPERTFYQGVLQIAVGLYHAGNENWRGAVMLLGEGIRKLNYYLPSYFEIDVDKLLTESTELLKNLQESGPENIADFVHSSDNTKYPKIVKL
;
A
#
# COMPACT_ATOMS: atom_id res chain seq x y z
N MET A 1 -2.85 34.00 14.81
CA MET A 1 -1.45 34.04 14.32
C MET A 1 -0.75 32.92 15.06
N THR A 2 -0.38 31.78 14.50
CA THR A 2 -0.22 31.28 13.13
C THR A 2 -1.10 30.05 12.93
N SER A 3 -1.68 29.89 11.74
CA SER A 3 -2.30 28.65 11.29
C SER A 3 -1.28 27.53 11.39
N GLU A 4 -1.46 26.59 12.31
CA GLU A 4 -0.77 25.30 12.27
C GLU A 4 -1.21 24.62 10.98
N GLN A 5 -0.42 24.80 9.92
CA GLN A 5 -0.48 23.89 8.79
C GLN A 5 -0.03 22.56 9.36
N GLU A 6 -0.96 21.62 9.57
CA GLU A 6 -0.62 20.25 9.93
C GLU A 6 0.29 19.70 8.85
N GLN A 7 1.58 19.68 9.16
CA GLN A 7 2.61 19.16 8.29
C GLN A 7 2.43 17.64 8.24
N ILE A 8 2.46 17.05 7.04
CA ILE A 8 2.41 15.60 6.87
C ILE A 8 3.52 14.97 7.73
N PRO A 9 3.22 13.98 8.60
CA PRO A 9 4.19 13.40 9.51
C PRO A 9 5.44 12.88 8.78
N GLN A 10 6.61 12.98 9.42
CA GLN A 10 7.85 12.48 8.82
C GLN A 10 7.78 10.96 8.62
N GLU A 11 7.14 10.27 9.54
CA GLU A 11 6.89 8.82 9.55
C GLU A 11 6.07 8.39 8.33
N PHE A 12 5.17 9.26 7.83
CA PHE A 12 4.43 8.96 6.60
C PHE A 12 5.41 8.84 5.43
N TRP A 13 6.30 9.82 5.25
CA TRP A 13 7.31 9.79 4.20
C TRP A 13 8.32 8.66 4.37
N GLN A 14 8.65 8.30 5.62
CA GLN A 14 9.43 7.10 5.91
C GLN A 14 8.71 5.83 5.42
N GLY A 15 7.42 5.66 5.74
CA GLY A 15 6.62 4.53 5.27
C GLY A 15 6.54 4.46 3.75
N ILE A 16 6.39 5.61 3.07
CA ILE A 16 6.42 5.67 1.59
C ILE A 16 7.78 5.23 1.03
N ALA A 17 8.88 5.68 1.65
CA ALA A 17 10.22 5.25 1.24
C ALA A 17 10.43 3.74 1.45
N GLU A 18 9.94 3.19 2.55
CA GLU A 18 9.98 1.75 2.85
C GLU A 18 9.16 0.94 1.86
N PHE A 19 7.95 1.40 1.53
CA PHE A 19 7.09 0.80 0.51
C PHE A 19 7.81 0.72 -0.84
N ASN A 20 8.38 1.83 -1.30
CA ASN A 20 9.06 1.90 -2.60
C ASN A 20 10.37 1.10 -2.64
N GLN A 21 10.97 0.79 -1.48
CA GLN A 21 12.11 -0.10 -1.33
C GLN A 21 11.71 -1.58 -1.16
N GLN A 22 10.40 -1.89 -1.19
CA GLN A 22 9.84 -3.22 -0.96
C GLN A 22 10.04 -3.75 0.46
N GLU A 23 10.35 -2.87 1.41
CA GLU A 23 10.42 -3.16 2.85
C GLU A 23 8.99 -3.14 3.43
N PHE A 24 8.10 -3.95 2.85
CA PHE A 24 6.66 -3.83 3.04
C PHE A 24 6.19 -4.05 4.47
N TYR A 25 6.81 -4.98 5.20
CA TYR A 25 6.50 -5.21 6.61
C TYR A 25 6.93 -4.03 7.48
N LYS A 26 8.08 -3.41 7.17
CA LYS A 26 8.55 -2.22 7.87
C LYS A 26 7.64 -1.02 7.60
N CYS A 27 7.21 -0.84 6.35
CA CYS A 27 6.20 0.15 5.97
C CYS A 27 4.89 -0.04 6.76
N HIS A 28 4.42 -1.29 6.87
CA HIS A 28 3.26 -1.62 7.70
C HIS A 28 3.43 -1.11 9.14
N ASP A 29 4.53 -1.47 9.81
CA ASP A 29 4.76 -1.09 11.22
C ASP A 29 4.84 0.43 11.39
N THR A 30 5.55 1.12 10.49
CA THR A 30 5.67 2.58 10.49
C THR A 30 4.29 3.25 10.35
N LEU A 31 3.46 2.78 9.41
CA LEU A 31 2.14 3.36 9.17
C LEU A 31 1.08 2.91 10.20
N GLU A 32 1.25 1.76 10.84
CA GLU A 32 0.38 1.29 11.94
C GLU A 32 0.43 2.26 13.13
N ALA A 33 1.62 2.76 13.48
CA ALA A 33 1.77 3.76 14.54
C ALA A 33 0.95 5.03 14.24
N LEU A 34 1.02 5.54 13.01
CA LEU A 34 0.22 6.69 12.57
C LEU A 34 -1.28 6.38 12.56
N TRP A 35 -1.66 5.19 12.06
CA TRP A 35 -3.05 4.75 12.03
C TRP A 35 -3.67 4.71 13.44
N MET A 36 -2.94 4.19 14.42
CA MET A 36 -3.41 4.06 15.80
C MET A 36 -3.74 5.40 16.45
N GLU A 37 -2.97 6.45 16.14
CA GLU A 37 -3.11 7.80 16.72
C GLU A 37 -4.02 8.72 15.90
N SER A 38 -4.28 8.37 14.64
CA SER A 38 -5.08 9.19 13.72
C SER A 38 -6.60 9.13 13.95
N GLY A 39 -7.26 10.26 13.67
CA GLY A 39 -8.70 10.35 13.45
C GLY A 39 -9.06 10.23 11.96
N GLU A 40 -10.35 10.28 11.64
CA GLU A 40 -10.79 10.36 10.24
C GLU A 40 -10.60 11.80 9.70
N PRO A 41 -10.23 11.96 8.43
CA PRO A 41 -10.10 10.93 7.39
C PRO A 41 -8.75 10.21 7.31
N GLU A 42 -7.72 10.63 8.03
CA GLU A 42 -6.36 10.09 7.92
C GLU A 42 -6.27 8.62 8.32
N ARG A 43 -7.06 8.21 9.32
CA ARG A 43 -7.13 6.83 9.81
C ARG A 43 -7.47 5.84 8.72
N THR A 44 -8.53 6.10 7.94
CA THR A 44 -8.90 5.19 6.84
C THR A 44 -7.86 5.19 5.72
N PHE A 45 -7.18 6.33 5.49
CA PHE A 45 -6.10 6.42 4.50
C PHE A 45 -4.89 5.58 4.90
N TYR A 46 -4.35 5.77 6.11
CA TYR A 46 -3.22 4.99 6.61
C TYR A 46 -3.53 3.50 6.61
N GLN A 47 -4.74 3.13 7.05
CA GLN A 47 -5.19 1.74 7.01
C GLN A 47 -5.17 1.18 5.58
N GLY A 48 -5.60 1.97 4.58
CA GLY A 48 -5.56 1.56 3.18
C GLY A 48 -4.14 1.29 2.68
N VAL A 49 -3.20 2.22 2.93
CA VAL A 49 -1.81 2.08 2.49
C VAL A 49 -1.11 0.91 3.19
N LEU A 50 -1.25 0.78 4.51
CA LEU A 50 -0.60 -0.31 5.26
C LEU A 50 -1.19 -1.68 4.90
N GLN A 51 -2.49 -1.77 4.56
CA GLN A 51 -3.09 -3.02 4.07
C GLN A 51 -2.54 -3.43 2.71
N ILE A 52 -2.33 -2.48 1.79
CA ILE A 52 -1.62 -2.77 0.53
C ILE A 52 -0.21 -3.26 0.85
N ALA A 53 0.54 -2.56 1.72
CA ALA A 53 1.90 -2.97 2.09
C ALA A 53 1.94 -4.41 2.64
N VAL A 54 1.15 -4.74 3.67
CA VAL A 54 1.15 -6.09 4.24
C VAL A 54 0.59 -7.13 3.26
N GLY A 55 -0.30 -6.76 2.33
CA GLY A 55 -0.74 -7.61 1.22
C GLY A 55 0.42 -7.98 0.28
N LEU A 56 1.30 -7.02 -0.04
CA LEU A 56 2.51 -7.27 -0.83
C LEU A 56 3.53 -8.13 -0.08
N TYR A 57 3.70 -7.90 1.23
CA TYR A 57 4.50 -8.77 2.08
C TYR A 57 3.98 -10.23 2.05
N HIS A 58 2.67 -10.44 2.13
CA HIS A 58 2.09 -11.77 1.99
C HIS A 58 2.34 -12.40 0.63
N ALA A 59 2.26 -11.62 -0.46
CA ALA A 59 2.58 -12.11 -1.79
C ALA A 59 4.03 -12.62 -1.85
N GLY A 60 5.00 -11.85 -1.32
CA GLY A 60 6.41 -12.24 -1.26
C GLY A 60 6.70 -13.49 -0.41
N ASN A 61 5.81 -13.83 0.54
CA ASN A 61 5.89 -15.04 1.37
C ASN A 61 5.00 -16.18 0.86
N GLU A 62 4.61 -16.16 -0.42
CA GLU A 62 3.76 -17.17 -1.06
C GLU A 62 2.38 -17.36 -0.39
N ASN A 63 1.95 -16.39 0.42
CA ASN A 63 0.63 -16.39 1.04
C ASN A 63 -0.38 -15.68 0.13
N TRP A 64 -0.80 -16.39 -0.92
CA TRP A 64 -1.75 -15.89 -1.91
C TRP A 64 -3.06 -15.37 -1.27
N ARG A 65 -3.63 -16.11 -0.32
CA ARG A 65 -4.91 -15.74 0.29
C ARG A 65 -4.80 -14.45 1.09
N GLY A 66 -3.73 -14.30 1.86
CA GLY A 66 -3.44 -13.06 2.60
C GLY A 66 -3.24 -11.88 1.66
N ALA A 67 -2.47 -12.08 0.59
CA ALA A 67 -2.20 -11.04 -0.40
C ALA A 67 -3.49 -10.53 -1.06
N VAL A 68 -4.30 -11.42 -1.63
CA VAL A 68 -5.54 -11.07 -2.33
C VAL A 68 -6.53 -10.35 -1.42
N MET A 69 -6.69 -10.84 -0.18
CA MET A 69 -7.60 -10.26 0.80
C MET A 69 -7.19 -8.83 1.17
N LEU A 70 -5.94 -8.62 1.57
CA LEU A 70 -5.46 -7.33 2.07
C LEU A 70 -5.28 -6.29 0.97
N LEU A 71 -4.85 -6.70 -0.23
CA LEU A 71 -4.86 -5.82 -1.40
C LEU A 71 -6.28 -5.32 -1.71
N GLY A 72 -7.27 -6.21 -1.74
CA GLY A 72 -8.66 -5.85 -1.99
C GLY A 72 -9.24 -4.89 -0.95
N GLU A 73 -8.94 -5.12 0.34
CA GLU A 73 -9.37 -4.24 1.42
C GLU A 73 -8.71 -2.85 1.35
N GLY A 74 -7.40 -2.81 1.11
CA GLY A 74 -6.63 -1.57 0.99
C GLY A 74 -7.09 -0.73 -0.19
N ILE A 75 -7.27 -1.35 -1.37
CA ILE A 75 -7.80 -0.70 -2.59
C ILE A 75 -9.17 -0.06 -2.31
N ARG A 76 -10.08 -0.81 -1.68
CA ARG A 76 -11.43 -0.31 -1.36
C ARG A 76 -11.39 0.94 -0.48
N LYS A 77 -10.45 1.01 0.48
CA LYS A 77 -10.27 2.17 1.35
C LYS A 77 -9.66 3.36 0.61
N LEU A 78 -8.63 3.13 -0.19
CA LEU A 78 -7.97 4.22 -0.90
C LEU A 78 -8.81 4.85 -2.01
N ASN A 79 -9.85 4.16 -2.50
CA ASN A 79 -10.78 4.71 -3.49
C ASN A 79 -11.49 6.01 -3.02
N TYR A 80 -11.60 6.26 -1.71
CA TYR A 80 -12.17 7.51 -1.17
C TYR A 80 -11.22 8.72 -1.28
N TYR A 81 -9.97 8.50 -1.66
CA TYR A 81 -8.88 9.51 -1.66
C TYR A 81 -8.37 9.83 -3.07
N LEU A 82 -9.10 9.39 -4.10
CA LEU A 82 -8.80 9.73 -5.48
C LEU A 82 -8.95 11.24 -5.75
N PRO A 83 -8.13 11.81 -6.65
CA PRO A 83 -6.99 11.18 -7.32
C PRO A 83 -5.70 11.22 -6.49
N SER A 84 -5.69 12.01 -5.40
CA SER A 84 -4.48 12.31 -4.63
C SER A 84 -4.82 12.69 -3.20
N TYR A 85 -3.94 12.32 -2.28
CA TYR A 85 -4.03 12.69 -0.86
C TYR A 85 -2.64 12.64 -0.24
N PHE A 86 -2.34 13.48 0.77
CA PHE A 86 -1.00 13.62 1.35
C PHE A 86 0.14 13.74 0.32
N GLU A 87 -0.07 14.58 -0.69
CA GLU A 87 0.91 14.81 -1.76
C GLU A 87 1.34 13.54 -2.52
N ILE A 88 0.56 12.44 -2.47
CA ILE A 88 0.81 11.25 -3.28
C ILE A 88 -0.24 11.06 -4.36
N ASP A 89 0.18 10.43 -5.46
CA ASP A 89 -0.66 9.98 -6.56
C ASP A 89 -1.39 8.69 -6.16
N VAL A 90 -2.60 8.85 -5.63
CA VAL A 90 -3.45 7.73 -5.18
C VAL A 90 -4.01 6.97 -6.38
N ASP A 91 -4.32 7.67 -7.48
CA ASP A 91 -4.83 7.06 -8.70
C ASP A 91 -3.83 6.05 -9.29
N LYS A 92 -2.56 6.44 -9.36
CA LYS A 92 -1.49 5.54 -9.79
C LYS A 92 -1.33 4.33 -8.86
N LEU A 93 -1.28 4.54 -7.55
CA LEU A 93 -1.18 3.45 -6.57
C LEU A 93 -2.35 2.47 -6.71
N LEU A 94 -3.57 2.97 -6.85
CA LEU A 94 -4.76 2.15 -7.01
C LEU A 94 -4.77 1.38 -8.33
N THR A 95 -4.36 2.02 -9.42
CA THR A 95 -4.29 1.39 -10.74
C THR A 95 -3.34 0.20 -10.71
N GLU A 96 -2.09 0.42 -10.26
CA GLU A 96 -1.08 -0.63 -10.20
C GLU A 96 -1.44 -1.74 -9.19
N SER A 97 -2.01 -1.39 -8.04
CA SER A 97 -2.44 -2.38 -7.04
C SER A 97 -3.61 -3.23 -7.55
N THR A 98 -4.53 -2.63 -8.31
CA THR A 98 -5.68 -3.34 -8.90
C THR A 98 -5.23 -4.29 -10.01
N GLU A 99 -4.30 -3.86 -10.86
CA GLU A 99 -3.69 -4.72 -11.88
C GLU A 99 -2.98 -5.92 -11.25
N LEU A 100 -2.17 -5.69 -10.20
CA LEU A 100 -1.53 -6.76 -9.46
C LEU A 100 -2.53 -7.72 -8.82
N LEU A 101 -3.57 -7.20 -8.15
CA LEU A 101 -4.61 -8.01 -7.53
C LEU A 101 -5.29 -8.91 -8.56
N LYS A 102 -5.63 -8.36 -9.74
CA LYS A 102 -6.21 -9.12 -10.84
C LYS A 102 -5.29 -10.25 -11.30
N ASN A 103 -4.00 -9.95 -11.53
CA ASN A 103 -3.02 -10.96 -11.95
C ASN A 103 -2.89 -12.09 -10.92
N LEU A 104 -2.87 -11.76 -9.63
CA LEU A 104 -2.84 -12.77 -8.55
C LEU A 104 -4.10 -13.63 -8.56
N GLN A 105 -5.28 -13.02 -8.72
CA GLN A 105 -6.56 -13.74 -8.76
C GLN A 105 -6.66 -14.68 -9.97
N GLU A 106 -6.21 -14.24 -11.14
CA GLU A 106 -6.21 -15.02 -12.38
C GLU A 106 -5.19 -16.16 -12.35
N SER A 107 -4.02 -15.94 -11.73
CA SER A 107 -2.97 -16.95 -11.60
C SER A 107 -3.32 -18.04 -10.58
N GLY A 108 -4.15 -17.73 -9.58
CA GLY A 108 -4.50 -18.68 -8.52
C GLY A 108 -3.38 -18.97 -7.52
N PRO A 109 -3.70 -19.64 -6.40
CA PRO A 109 -2.75 -19.92 -5.32
C PRO A 109 -1.60 -20.85 -5.72
N GLU A 110 -1.81 -21.72 -6.71
CA GLU A 110 -0.81 -22.69 -7.18
C GLU A 110 0.37 -22.04 -7.91
N ASN A 111 0.20 -20.82 -8.45
CA ASN A 111 1.20 -20.12 -9.25
C ASN A 111 1.86 -18.94 -8.51
N ILE A 112 1.61 -18.79 -7.20
CA ILE A 112 2.18 -17.67 -6.43
C ILE A 112 3.71 -17.73 -6.36
N ALA A 113 4.30 -18.94 -6.29
CA ALA A 113 5.75 -19.12 -6.28
C ALA A 113 6.38 -18.59 -7.58
N ASP A 114 5.77 -18.87 -8.74
CA ASP A 114 6.22 -18.37 -10.03
C ASP A 114 6.17 -16.84 -10.10
N PHE A 115 5.11 -16.23 -9.55
CA PHE A 115 5.00 -14.77 -9.42
C PHE A 115 6.14 -14.20 -8.54
N VAL A 116 6.39 -14.80 -7.38
CA VAL A 116 7.45 -14.36 -6.44
C VAL A 116 8.83 -14.47 -7.08
N HIS A 117 9.10 -15.55 -7.80
CA HIS A 117 10.40 -15.81 -8.43
C HIS A 117 10.58 -15.15 -9.80
N SER A 118 9.54 -14.54 -10.36
CA SER A 118 9.67 -13.78 -11.61
C SER A 118 10.67 -12.61 -11.44
N SER A 119 11.56 -12.45 -12.42
CA SER A 119 12.57 -11.38 -12.45
C SER A 119 12.01 -10.00 -12.83
N ASP A 120 10.70 -9.83 -12.80
CA ASP A 120 10.05 -8.57 -13.13
C ASP A 120 10.16 -7.58 -11.97
N ASN A 121 11.08 -6.62 -12.11
CA ASN A 121 11.29 -5.56 -11.12
C ASN A 121 10.15 -4.51 -11.09
N THR A 122 9.16 -4.62 -11.98
CA THR A 122 8.00 -3.73 -12.05
C THR A 122 6.71 -4.35 -11.51
N LYS A 123 6.79 -5.57 -10.95
CA LYS A 123 5.61 -6.31 -10.48
C LYS A 123 4.90 -5.75 -9.25
N TYR A 124 5.54 -4.84 -8.51
CA TYR A 124 4.95 -4.21 -7.33
C TYR A 124 4.61 -2.75 -7.59
N PRO A 125 3.47 -2.28 -7.07
CA PRO A 125 3.07 -0.88 -7.22
C PRO A 125 4.10 0.04 -6.55
N LYS A 126 4.12 1.30 -6.99
CA LYS A 126 4.95 2.36 -6.41
C LYS A 126 4.09 3.55 -6.01
N ILE A 127 4.49 4.18 -4.91
CA ILE A 127 3.87 5.41 -4.43
C ILE A 127 4.66 6.59 -4.96
N VAL A 128 4.02 7.42 -5.77
CA VAL A 128 4.63 8.60 -6.39
C VAL A 128 4.20 9.85 -5.64
N LYS A 129 5.16 10.70 -5.32
CA LYS A 129 4.92 12.04 -4.78
C LYS A 129 4.57 12.99 -5.92
N LEU A 130 3.55 13.83 -5.73
CA LEU A 130 3.11 14.90 -6.66
C LEU A 130 3.93 16.19 -6.53
#